data_AF-A0A961FKQ2-F1
#
_entry.id   AF-A0A961FKQ2-F1
#
_cell.length_a   1.000
_cell.length_b   1.000
_cell.length_c   1.000
_cell.angle_alpha   90.00
_cell.angle_beta   90.00
_cell.angle_gamma   90.00
#
_symmetry.space_group_name_H-M   'P 1'
#
loop_
_entity.id
_entity.type
_entity.pdbx_description
1 polymer ?
#
loop_
_entity_poly.entity_id
_entity_poly.type
_entity_poly.pdbx_seq_one_letter_code
_entity_poly.pdbx_strand_id
1 'polypeptide(L)'
;MKWFWVLIGWTATMALADDRAILLERFSQTEERGITIPPGDYILEGETPIPLPSNVTIQATGARFFFPDELPDRARRLMFAGENVSHLVWEGGEFVGRVFDPAEKVNSWLPNANTKGIEITTTEVGGTHDITFRNVRSHGVAGAVIGVHGWVEKGQETDVLAYAERVTIQDCTLLRSGKFMWDYG
;
A
#
# COMPACT_ATOMS: atom_id res chain seq x y z
N MET A 1 -8.66 -61.45 -2.56
CA MET A 1 -9.65 -60.35 -2.49
C MET A 1 -8.92 -59.03 -2.64
N LYS A 2 -9.43 -58.16 -3.52
CA LYS A 2 -8.76 -56.98 -4.08
C LYS A 2 -8.51 -55.89 -3.02
N TRP A 3 -7.30 -55.33 -3.03
CA TRP A 3 -6.93 -54.14 -2.28
C TRP A 3 -7.40 -52.90 -3.06
N PHE A 4 -8.19 -52.04 -2.42
CA PHE A 4 -8.60 -50.74 -2.97
C PHE A 4 -7.56 -49.69 -2.57
N TRP A 5 -6.86 -49.12 -3.55
CA TRP A 5 -6.08 -47.91 -3.36
C TRP A 5 -7.02 -46.70 -3.49
N VAL A 6 -7.21 -45.97 -2.39
CA VAL A 6 -7.88 -44.66 -2.41
C VAL A 6 -6.81 -43.63 -2.78
N LEU A 7 -6.89 -43.09 -3.99
CA LEU A 7 -6.14 -41.91 -4.40
C LEU A 7 -6.87 -40.68 -3.86
N ILE A 8 -6.34 -40.09 -2.80
CA ILE A 8 -6.75 -38.76 -2.33
C ILE A 8 -6.10 -37.76 -3.27
N GLY A 9 -6.89 -37.19 -4.19
CA GLY A 9 -6.46 -36.08 -5.03
C GLY A 9 -6.32 -34.83 -4.17
N TRP A 10 -5.08 -34.36 -4.01
CA TRP A 10 -4.81 -33.03 -3.46
C TRP A 10 -5.13 -32.00 -4.55
N THR A 11 -6.23 -31.27 -4.41
CA THR A 11 -6.42 -30.02 -5.15
C THR A 11 -5.50 -28.98 -4.51
N ALA A 12 -4.34 -28.75 -5.10
CA ALA A 12 -3.50 -27.61 -4.76
C ALA A 12 -4.24 -26.34 -5.23
N THR A 13 -4.85 -25.61 -4.31
CA THR A 13 -5.23 -24.22 -4.54
C THR A 13 -3.92 -23.48 -4.79
N MET A 14 -3.67 -23.03 -6.03
CA MET A 14 -2.55 -22.14 -6.29
C MET A 14 -2.87 -20.82 -5.58
N ALA A 15 -2.29 -20.64 -4.40
CA ALA A 15 -2.18 -19.31 -3.81
C ALA A 15 -1.41 -18.46 -4.82
N LEU A 16 -2.01 -17.34 -5.25
CA LEU A 16 -1.26 -16.34 -5.99
C LEU A 16 -0.12 -15.89 -5.08
N ALA A 17 1.12 -15.99 -5.57
CA ALA A 17 2.29 -15.73 -4.76
C ALA A 17 2.41 -14.24 -4.43
N ASP A 18 2.85 -13.91 -3.21
CA ASP A 18 3.17 -12.55 -2.81
C ASP A 18 4.38 -12.04 -3.63
N ASP A 19 4.16 -11.04 -4.47
CA ASP A 19 5.17 -10.44 -5.36
C ASP A 19 6.11 -9.48 -4.63
N ARG A 20 5.98 -9.35 -3.30
CA ARG A 20 6.83 -8.50 -2.45
C ARG A 20 8.32 -8.72 -2.68
N ALA A 21 8.75 -9.97 -2.83
CA ALA A 21 10.17 -10.30 -3.03
C ALA A 21 10.71 -9.72 -4.35
N ILE A 22 9.90 -9.75 -5.42
CA ILE A 22 10.24 -9.18 -6.73
C ILE A 22 10.44 -7.68 -6.61
N LEU A 23 9.54 -6.99 -5.90
CA LEU A 23 9.65 -5.54 -5.71
C LEU A 23 10.81 -5.16 -4.78
N LEU A 24 11.07 -5.94 -3.73
CA LEU A 24 12.24 -5.71 -2.87
C LEU A 24 13.55 -5.81 -3.61
N GLU A 25 13.68 -6.79 -4.52
CA GLU A 25 14.87 -6.90 -5.37
C GLU A 25 15.06 -5.59 -6.17
N ARG A 26 13.99 -5.06 -6.76
CA ARG A 26 14.04 -3.78 -7.49
C ARG A 26 14.45 -2.61 -6.61
N PHE A 27 13.92 -2.54 -5.38
CA PHE A 27 14.24 -1.46 -4.44
C PHE A 27 15.67 -1.54 -3.90
N SER A 28 16.34 -2.69 -4.01
CA SER A 28 17.76 -2.83 -3.65
C SER A 28 18.72 -2.44 -4.79
N GLN A 29 18.22 -2.31 -6.01
CA GLN A 29 19.00 -2.00 -7.22
C GLN A 29 19.01 -0.50 -7.54
N THR A 30 19.01 0.39 -6.54
CA THR A 30 18.91 1.84 -6.76
C THR A 30 20.04 2.35 -7.69
N GLU A 31 19.69 2.67 -8.93
CA GLU A 31 20.58 3.28 -9.92
C GLU A 31 20.57 4.81 -9.78
N GLU A 32 21.51 5.51 -10.42
CA GLU A 32 21.54 6.99 -10.51
C GLU A 32 20.22 7.61 -11.01
N ARG A 33 19.35 6.81 -11.65
CA ARG A 33 18.09 7.25 -12.27
C ARG A 33 16.84 7.02 -11.41
N GLY A 34 16.96 6.46 -10.21
CA GLY A 34 15.83 6.11 -9.34
C GLY A 34 15.36 4.66 -9.51
N ILE A 35 14.17 4.35 -8.98
CA ILE A 35 13.58 3.00 -8.98
C ILE A 35 12.47 2.94 -10.03
N THR A 36 12.55 1.98 -10.96
CA THR A 36 11.47 1.72 -11.93
C THR A 36 10.79 0.41 -11.63
N ILE A 37 9.48 0.45 -11.38
CA ILE A 37 8.61 -0.72 -11.28
C ILE A 37 8.02 -0.96 -12.67
N PRO A 38 8.31 -2.10 -13.32
CA PRO A 38 7.78 -2.40 -14.63
C PRO A 38 6.24 -2.42 -14.66
N PRO A 39 5.62 -2.15 -15.82
CA PRO A 39 4.19 -2.42 -15.99
C PRO A 39 3.87 -3.88 -15.72
N GLY A 40 2.77 -4.14 -15.02
CA GLY A 40 2.39 -5.49 -14.62
C GLY A 40 1.45 -5.49 -13.42
N ASP A 41 0.96 -6.68 -13.11
CA ASP A 41 0.13 -6.93 -11.93
C ASP A 41 1.01 -7.51 -10.83
N TYR A 42 0.92 -6.91 -9.65
CA TYR A 42 1.68 -7.29 -8.47
C TYR A 42 0.70 -7.56 -7.34
N ILE A 43 0.68 -8.80 -6.85
CA ILE A 43 -0.14 -9.18 -5.71
C ILE A 43 0.70 -9.00 -4.46
N LEU A 44 0.27 -8.10 -3.58
CA LEU A 44 0.99 -7.76 -2.37
C LEU A 44 0.13 -8.10 -1.16
N GLU A 45 0.57 -9.08 -0.38
CA GLU A 45 -0.15 -9.51 0.83
C GLU A 45 -0.32 -8.35 1.82
N GLY A 46 0.69 -7.48 1.91
CA GLY A 46 0.66 -6.25 2.71
C GLY A 46 0.77 -6.46 4.22
N GLU A 47 1.20 -7.64 4.67
CA GLU A 47 1.51 -7.89 6.09
C GLU A 47 2.82 -7.23 6.53
N THR A 48 3.82 -7.25 5.65
CA THR A 48 5.08 -6.52 5.83
C THR A 48 5.25 -5.56 4.66
N PRO A 49 5.25 -4.23 4.90
CA PRO A 49 5.37 -3.28 3.81
C PRO A 49 6.75 -3.32 3.15
N ILE A 50 6.80 -2.83 1.92
CA ILE A 50 8.04 -2.54 1.20
C ILE A 50 8.55 -1.17 1.68
N PRO A 51 9.81 -1.06 2.15
CA PRO A 51 10.33 0.19 2.70
C PRO A 51 10.55 1.23 1.58
N LEU A 52 10.16 2.47 1.85
CA LEU A 52 10.38 3.63 1.00
C LEU A 52 11.68 4.33 1.39
N PRO A 53 12.63 4.51 0.46
CA PRO A 53 13.84 5.28 0.72
C PRO A 53 13.63 6.78 0.46
N SER A 54 14.51 7.59 1.04
CA SER A 54 14.66 9.02 0.72
C SER A 54 15.49 9.22 -0.56
N ASN A 55 15.47 10.44 -1.11
CA ASN A 55 16.28 10.87 -2.25
C ASN A 55 16.08 10.01 -3.51
N VAL A 56 14.83 9.68 -3.81
CA VAL A 56 14.51 8.75 -4.89
C VAL A 56 13.31 9.22 -5.69
N THR A 57 13.33 8.91 -6.99
CA THR A 57 12.14 8.91 -7.82
C THR A 57 11.74 7.46 -8.09
N ILE A 58 10.49 7.11 -7.76
CA ILE A 58 9.87 5.82 -8.03
C ILE A 58 8.91 5.98 -9.21
N GLN A 59 9.16 5.25 -10.29
CA GLN A 59 8.34 5.25 -11.50
C GLN A 59 7.55 3.94 -11.56
N ALA A 60 6.23 4.02 -11.39
CA ALA A 60 5.30 2.89 -11.34
C ALA A 60 4.22 2.97 -12.44
N THR A 61 4.47 3.73 -13.51
CA THR A 61 3.52 3.89 -14.63
C THR A 61 3.20 2.53 -15.27
N GLY A 62 1.93 2.14 -15.24
CA GLY A 62 1.45 0.87 -15.77
C GLY A 62 1.52 -0.31 -14.79
N ALA A 63 2.08 -0.12 -13.59
CA ALA A 63 2.03 -1.11 -12.52
C ALA A 63 0.67 -1.06 -11.79
N ARG A 64 0.13 -2.23 -11.46
CA ARG A 64 -1.09 -2.39 -10.66
C ARG A 64 -0.77 -3.24 -9.44
N PHE A 65 -1.05 -2.72 -8.25
CA PHE A 65 -0.80 -3.37 -6.98
C PHE A 65 -2.14 -3.85 -6.40
N PHE A 66 -2.30 -5.15 -6.26
CA PHE A 66 -3.51 -5.78 -5.77
C PHE A 66 -3.33 -6.21 -4.32
N PHE A 67 -4.28 -5.81 -3.47
CA PHE A 67 -4.46 -6.50 -2.19
C PHE A 67 -5.08 -7.89 -2.41
N PRO A 68 -4.95 -8.81 -1.44
CA PRO A 68 -5.57 -10.12 -1.49
C PRO A 68 -7.09 -10.07 -1.73
N ASP A 69 -7.60 -11.09 -2.39
CA ASP A 69 -9.02 -11.23 -2.71
C ASP A 69 -9.90 -11.33 -1.47
N GLU A 70 -9.38 -12.01 -0.45
CA GLU A 70 -9.99 -12.19 0.86
C GLU A 70 -9.08 -11.62 1.94
N LEU A 71 -9.68 -11.09 3.00
CA LEU A 71 -8.96 -10.62 4.17
C LEU A 71 -9.59 -11.19 5.44
N PRO A 72 -8.77 -11.51 6.46
CA PRO A 72 -9.30 -11.93 7.76
C PRO A 72 -10.05 -10.77 8.46
N ASP A 73 -10.82 -11.12 9.49
CA ASP A 73 -11.51 -10.14 10.33
C ASP A 73 -10.53 -9.10 10.88
N ARG A 74 -10.89 -7.82 10.79
CA ARG A 74 -10.07 -6.68 11.25
C ARG A 74 -8.68 -6.61 10.62
N ALA A 75 -8.47 -7.18 9.43
CA ALA A 75 -7.19 -7.11 8.74
C ALA A 75 -6.63 -5.68 8.66
N ARG A 76 -5.32 -5.57 8.84
CA ARG A 76 -4.52 -4.36 8.61
C ARG A 76 -3.47 -4.71 7.58
N ARG A 77 -3.48 -4.04 6.43
CA ARG A 77 -2.52 -4.25 5.34
C ARG A 77 -1.93 -2.94 4.86
N LEU A 78 -0.65 -2.95 4.53
CA LEU A 78 0.09 -1.81 4.01
C LEU A 78 1.09 -2.28 2.95
N MET A 79 1.05 -1.70 1.75
CA MET A 79 1.95 -2.12 0.66
C MET A 79 3.33 -1.46 0.77
N PHE A 80 3.39 -0.15 0.96
CA PHE A 80 4.63 0.61 1.02
C PHE A 80 4.67 1.50 2.27
N ALA A 81 5.80 1.52 2.97
CA ALA A 81 5.96 2.26 4.22
C ALA A 81 7.27 3.03 4.28
N GLY A 82 7.26 4.24 4.82
CA GLY A 82 8.47 5.02 5.10
C GLY A 82 8.40 5.72 6.45
N GLU A 83 9.55 5.96 7.07
CA GLU A 83 9.67 6.79 8.28
C GLU A 83 10.71 7.87 8.01
N ASN A 84 10.40 9.14 8.31
CA ASN A 84 11.28 10.29 8.10
C ASN A 84 11.84 10.39 6.67
N VAL A 85 11.01 10.05 5.69
CA VAL A 85 11.39 10.06 4.26
C VAL A 85 11.52 11.49 3.78
N SER A 86 12.55 11.78 3.00
CA SER A 86 12.74 13.09 2.37
C SER A 86 13.07 12.98 0.88
N HIS A 87 12.71 13.99 0.10
CA HIS A 87 13.02 14.08 -1.34
C HIS A 87 12.55 12.84 -2.12
N LEU A 88 11.31 12.40 -1.86
CA LEU A 88 10.68 11.28 -2.57
C LEU A 88 9.74 11.81 -3.64
N VAL A 89 9.87 11.28 -4.86
CA VAL A 89 8.85 11.43 -5.92
C VAL A 89 8.30 10.05 -6.25
N TRP A 90 7.00 9.86 -6.12
CA TRP A 90 6.29 8.67 -6.58
C TRP A 90 5.40 9.02 -7.77
N GLU A 91 5.60 8.36 -8.91
CA GLU A 91 4.87 8.62 -10.15
C GLU A 91 4.17 7.38 -10.68
N GLY A 92 2.85 7.45 -10.83
CA GLY A 92 2.02 6.39 -11.36
C GLY A 92 1.65 5.31 -10.33
N GLY A 93 1.29 4.14 -10.84
CA GLY A 93 0.81 3.01 -10.03
C GLY A 93 -0.70 3.08 -9.77
N GLU A 94 -1.33 1.92 -9.77
CA GLU A 94 -2.75 1.77 -9.44
C GLU A 94 -2.93 0.79 -8.29
N PHE A 95 -3.54 1.26 -7.20
CA PHE A 95 -3.79 0.47 -6.00
C PHE A 95 -5.21 -0.11 -6.02
N VAL A 96 -5.31 -1.43 -6.06
CA VAL A 96 -6.57 -2.15 -6.24
C VAL A 96 -6.92 -2.95 -5.00
N GLY A 97 -8.11 -2.71 -4.48
CA GLY A 97 -8.67 -3.45 -3.35
C GLY A 97 -10.14 -3.79 -3.56
N ARG A 98 -10.78 -4.26 -2.49
CA ARG A 98 -12.17 -4.73 -2.46
C ARG A 98 -12.91 -4.17 -1.25
N VAL A 99 -12.82 -2.85 -1.04
CA VAL A 99 -13.51 -2.13 0.05
C VAL A 99 -14.95 -2.59 0.16
N PHE A 100 -15.42 -2.75 1.39
CA PHE A 100 -16.80 -3.10 1.65
C PHE A 100 -17.74 -2.06 1.03
N ASP A 101 -18.71 -2.54 0.26
CA ASP A 101 -19.73 -1.75 -0.40
C ASP A 101 -21.13 -2.29 -0.03
N PRO A 102 -21.93 -1.54 0.73
CA PRO A 102 -23.28 -1.97 1.10
C PRO A 102 -24.23 -2.18 -0.09
N ALA A 103 -23.92 -1.60 -1.26
CA ALA A 103 -24.72 -1.79 -2.47
C ALA A 103 -24.42 -3.12 -3.18
N GLU A 104 -23.26 -3.73 -2.90
CA GLU A 104 -22.87 -5.03 -3.46
C GLU A 104 -23.57 -6.17 -2.72
N LYS A 105 -24.02 -7.18 -3.47
CA LYS A 105 -24.70 -8.36 -2.89
C LYS A 105 -23.74 -9.26 -2.11
N VAL A 106 -22.47 -9.26 -2.48
CA VAL A 106 -21.42 -10.09 -1.89
C VAL A 106 -20.19 -9.21 -1.70
N ASN A 107 -19.66 -9.19 -0.49
CA ASN A 107 -18.44 -8.47 -0.13
C ASN A 107 -17.40 -9.48 0.32
N SER A 108 -16.19 -9.45 -0.27
CA SER A 108 -15.10 -10.35 0.13
C SER A 108 -14.32 -9.84 1.34
N TRP A 109 -14.35 -8.53 1.61
CA TRP A 109 -13.78 -7.93 2.81
C TRP A 109 -14.88 -7.48 3.77
N LEU A 110 -14.63 -7.62 5.07
CA LEU A 110 -15.51 -7.07 6.10
C LEU A 110 -15.33 -5.54 6.23
N PRO A 111 -16.36 -4.80 6.70
CA PRO A 111 -16.30 -3.34 6.87
C PRO A 111 -15.18 -2.85 7.80
N ASN A 112 -14.61 -3.73 8.62
CA ASN A 112 -13.58 -3.41 9.59
C ASN A 112 -12.16 -3.68 9.09
N ALA A 113 -11.98 -4.12 7.85
CA ALA A 113 -10.68 -4.19 7.19
C ALA A 113 -10.13 -2.77 6.96
N ASN A 114 -8.81 -2.61 7.05
CA ASN A 114 -8.14 -1.34 6.78
C ASN A 114 -6.87 -1.63 5.98
N THR A 115 -6.89 -1.24 4.71
CA THR A 115 -5.79 -1.43 3.78
C THR A 115 -5.25 -0.08 3.33
N LYS A 116 -3.93 0.06 3.26
CA LYS A 116 -3.25 1.30 2.90
C LYS A 116 -2.25 1.07 1.76
N GLY A 117 -2.26 1.94 0.76
CA GLY A 117 -1.31 1.84 -0.35
C GLY A 117 0.10 2.22 0.10
N ILE A 118 0.27 3.51 0.40
CA ILE A 118 1.51 4.14 0.82
C ILE A 118 1.28 4.85 2.14
N GLU A 119 2.16 4.62 3.12
CA GLU A 119 2.16 5.33 4.40
C GLU A 119 3.57 5.85 4.72
N ILE A 120 3.67 7.13 5.06
CA ILE A 120 4.91 7.77 5.51
C ILE A 120 4.63 8.42 6.86
N THR A 121 5.45 8.12 7.87
CA THR A 121 5.33 8.69 9.21
C THR A 121 6.53 9.56 9.58
N THR A 122 6.29 10.59 10.38
CA THR A 122 7.33 11.46 10.93
C THR A 122 7.52 11.14 12.41
N THR A 123 8.76 11.20 12.90
CA THR A 123 9.06 11.09 14.34
C THR A 123 9.30 12.46 14.98
N GLU A 124 9.37 12.53 16.30
CA GLU A 124 9.62 13.78 17.06
C GLU A 124 10.87 14.53 16.61
N VAL A 125 11.96 13.78 16.39
CA VAL A 125 13.25 14.31 15.91
C VAL A 125 13.33 14.35 14.37
N GLY A 126 12.23 14.00 13.71
CA GLY A 126 12.16 13.59 12.32
C GLY A 126 12.11 14.73 11.31
N GLY A 127 12.30 14.37 10.03
CA GLY A 127 12.46 15.30 8.91
C GLY A 127 11.74 14.84 7.64
N THR A 128 10.48 14.42 7.74
CA THR A 128 9.71 14.08 6.54
C THR A 128 9.44 15.34 5.73
N HIS A 129 10.02 15.47 4.54
CA HIS A 129 9.80 16.64 3.71
C HIS A 129 10.05 16.44 2.21
N ASP A 130 9.51 17.34 1.39
CA ASP A 130 9.69 17.33 -0.08
C ASP A 130 9.23 16.01 -0.71
N ILE A 131 7.97 15.67 -0.46
CA ILE A 131 7.34 14.44 -0.95
C ILE A 131 6.36 14.79 -2.07
N THR A 132 6.46 14.12 -3.21
CA THR A 132 5.54 14.33 -4.34
C THR A 132 4.92 13.01 -4.75
N PHE A 133 3.59 12.96 -4.81
CA PHE A 133 2.83 11.88 -5.44
C PHE A 133 2.19 12.43 -6.72
N ARG A 134 2.45 11.79 -7.86
CA ARG A 134 1.88 12.17 -9.16
C ARG A 134 1.20 10.98 -9.83
N ASN A 135 0.06 11.20 -10.47
CA ASN A 135 -0.63 10.19 -11.31
C ASN A 135 -0.96 8.87 -10.57
N VAL A 136 -1.08 8.90 -9.24
CA VAL A 136 -1.45 7.72 -8.45
C VAL A 136 -2.93 7.46 -8.64
N ARG A 137 -3.29 6.21 -8.92
CA ARG A 137 -4.69 5.78 -9.03
C ARG A 137 -5.05 4.79 -7.94
N SER A 138 -6.33 4.75 -7.58
CA SER A 138 -6.85 3.66 -6.76
C SER A 138 -8.28 3.30 -7.08
N HIS A 139 -8.63 2.06 -6.74
CA HIS A 139 -10.00 1.59 -6.73
C HIS A 139 -10.18 0.54 -5.62
N GLY A 140 -11.07 0.82 -4.67
CA GLY A 140 -11.48 -0.18 -3.68
C GLY A 140 -10.53 -0.35 -2.48
N VAL A 141 -9.71 0.64 -2.15
CA VAL A 141 -8.82 0.58 -0.97
C VAL A 141 -9.62 0.86 0.30
N ALA A 142 -9.55 0.03 1.35
CA ALA A 142 -10.43 0.19 2.52
C ALA A 142 -10.02 1.33 3.45
N GLY A 143 -8.73 1.69 3.48
CA GLY A 143 -8.18 2.82 4.22
C GLY A 143 -7.73 3.97 3.30
N ALA A 144 -6.53 4.49 3.56
CA ALA A 144 -5.92 5.58 2.79
C ALA A 144 -4.98 5.04 1.72
N VAL A 145 -5.05 5.57 0.50
CA VAL A 145 -4.13 5.18 -0.58
C VAL A 145 -2.77 5.83 -0.37
N ILE A 146 -2.76 7.10 0.02
CA ILE A 146 -1.57 7.88 0.35
C ILE A 146 -1.81 8.46 1.74
N GLY A 147 -0.98 8.09 2.71
CA GLY A 147 -0.93 8.69 4.04
C GLY A 147 0.45 9.28 4.29
N VAL A 148 0.53 10.56 4.64
CA VAL A 148 1.76 11.20 5.12
C VAL A 148 1.40 11.89 6.42
N HIS A 149 2.03 11.46 7.52
CA HIS A 149 1.62 11.83 8.87
C HIS A 149 2.73 12.61 9.56
N GLY A 150 2.34 13.71 10.23
CA GLY A 150 3.16 14.32 11.26
C GLY A 150 3.35 13.39 12.45
N TRP A 151 4.22 13.77 13.36
CA TRP A 151 4.37 13.13 14.65
C TRP A 151 3.38 13.71 15.64
N VAL A 152 2.59 12.81 16.25
CA VAL A 152 1.68 13.10 17.36
C VAL A 152 2.05 12.23 18.55
N GLU A 153 1.87 12.75 19.77
CA GLU A 153 1.95 11.91 20.96
C GLU A 153 0.73 10.98 21.00
N LYS A 154 0.94 9.73 21.41
CA LYS A 154 -0.12 8.73 21.47
C LYS A 154 -1.20 9.17 22.48
N GLY A 155 -2.46 9.22 22.05
CA GLY A 155 -3.58 9.73 22.84
C GLY A 155 -3.73 11.25 22.81
N GLN A 156 -2.88 11.96 22.06
CA GLN A 156 -2.99 13.38 21.75
C GLN A 156 -2.97 13.59 20.23
N GLU A 157 -3.79 12.84 19.51
CA GLU A 157 -3.84 12.88 18.05
C GLU A 157 -4.27 14.25 17.47
N THR A 158 -4.68 15.20 18.31
CA THR A 158 -4.98 16.59 17.93
C THR A 158 -3.76 17.52 17.93
N ASP A 159 -2.67 17.13 18.59
CA ASP A 159 -1.54 18.00 18.89
C ASP A 159 -0.30 17.49 18.14
N VAL A 160 -0.02 18.14 17.01
CA VAL A 160 1.03 17.69 16.10
C VAL A 160 2.30 18.44 16.42
N LEU A 161 3.26 17.65 16.88
CA LEU A 161 4.47 18.13 17.53
C LEU A 161 5.64 18.22 16.54
N ALA A 162 5.62 17.40 15.48
CA ALA A 162 6.50 17.57 14.31
C ALA A 162 5.70 17.34 13.02
N TYR A 163 5.85 18.22 12.04
CA TYR A 163 5.06 18.18 10.81
C TYR A 163 5.82 17.46 9.69
N ALA A 164 5.07 16.76 8.82
CA ALA A 164 5.56 16.46 7.49
C ALA A 164 5.42 17.69 6.60
N GLU A 165 6.50 18.11 5.92
CA GLU A 165 6.54 19.39 5.23
C GLU A 165 6.57 19.24 3.69
N ARG A 166 5.98 20.20 2.98
CA ARG A 166 6.09 20.31 1.50
C ARG A 166 5.68 19.01 0.78
N VAL A 167 4.53 18.48 1.17
CA VAL A 167 3.89 17.32 0.51
C VAL A 167 3.03 17.81 -0.65
N THR A 168 3.24 17.27 -1.83
CA THR A 168 2.51 17.57 -3.06
C THR A 168 1.76 16.34 -3.55
N ILE A 169 0.48 16.50 -3.88
CA ILE A 169 -0.35 15.47 -4.53
C ILE A 169 -0.88 16.06 -5.83
N GLN A 170 -0.57 15.43 -6.96
CA GLN A 170 -0.84 15.97 -8.29
C GLN A 170 -1.45 14.90 -9.20
N ASP A 171 -2.53 15.24 -9.92
CA ASP A 171 -3.14 14.39 -10.96
C ASP A 171 -3.53 12.97 -10.50
N CYS A 172 -3.81 12.80 -9.20
CA CYS A 172 -4.22 11.51 -8.64
C CYS A 172 -5.72 11.27 -8.81
N THR A 173 -6.10 10.01 -9.07
CA THR A 173 -7.51 9.59 -9.18
C THR A 173 -7.81 8.48 -8.19
N LEU A 174 -8.44 8.82 -7.07
CA LEU A 174 -8.70 7.88 -5.97
C LEU A 174 -10.19 7.54 -5.93
N LEU A 175 -10.56 6.33 -6.34
CA LEU A 175 -11.96 5.89 -6.41
C LEU A 175 -12.26 4.87 -5.32
N ARG A 176 -13.48 4.92 -4.78
CA ARG A 176 -14.01 3.95 -3.80
C ARG A 176 -12.96 3.60 -2.73
N SER A 177 -12.34 4.62 -2.13
CA SER A 177 -11.31 4.44 -1.12
C SER A 177 -11.83 4.90 0.25
N GLY A 178 -11.82 4.01 1.24
CA GLY A 178 -12.68 4.06 2.42
C GLY A 178 -12.31 5.07 3.50
N LYS A 179 -11.18 5.76 3.39
CA LYS A 179 -10.84 6.91 4.23
C LYS A 179 -10.23 8.04 3.38
N PHE A 180 -11.10 8.88 2.82
CA PHE A 180 -10.71 10.20 2.31
C PHE A 180 -10.55 11.16 3.49
N MET A 181 -9.42 11.08 4.20
CA MET A 181 -9.06 12.06 5.21
C MET A 181 -7.64 12.52 4.91
N TRP A 182 -7.51 13.71 4.35
CA TRP A 182 -6.37 14.55 4.70
C TRP A 182 -6.47 14.74 6.21
N ASP A 183 -5.65 13.98 6.94
CA ASP A 183 -5.50 14.18 8.36
C ASP A 183 -4.80 15.53 8.51
N TYR A 184 -5.55 16.58 8.85
CA TYR A 184 -4.99 17.76 9.50
C TYR A 184 -4.79 17.41 10.98
N GLY A 185 -3.97 16.39 11.19
CA GLY A 185 -3.11 16.28 12.36
C GLY A 185 -1.73 16.63 11.83
#